data_AF-A0A496TAY0-F1
#
_entry.id   AF-A0A496TAY0-F1
#
_cell.length_a   1.000
_cell.length_b   1.000
_cell.length_c   1.000
_cell.angle_alpha   90.00
_cell.angle_beta   90.00
_cell.angle_gamma   90.00
#
_symmetry.space_group_name_H-M   'P 1'
#
loop_
_entity.id
_entity.type
_entity.pdbx_description
1 polymer ?
#
loop_
_entity_poly.entity_id
_entity_poly.type
_entity_poly.pdbx_seq_one_letter_code
_entity_poly.pdbx_strand_id
1 'polypeptide(L)'
;MRRRFRTSNLSPKWGRILIKLKKKPKTYLIAGLIGLVTIGFIGYFIYVISGLPPLTQLEHYEPKLVTKIFSADSVLIKELYTQRREYIPYNQIPEYLKQAVLVTEDKKFWKHWGVDVRRLFKAALVDLIHMAKLEGASTITQQLARELYPSKLSREKTFTRKIREVITAVQIERTYAKSEILEMYLNSYYFGHGTYGIKSAADFYFNKDVKDLTLEECALLAALLKSPGGYSPIRRPQRALKRRNLVLALMFKNGVISRQQFETATNTPIVLGSGGHRETKKNIAPYFTEYIRQQLEDVFGKNLYTGGFTIYTTLDSRVQAAAEKAVQEFLPRLQKQVRKHILSK
;
A
#
# COMPACT_ATOMS: atom_id res chain seq x y z
N MET A 1 -92.93 -7.81 -63.61
CA MET A 1 -92.38 -6.58 -64.23
C MET A 1 -91.73 -5.74 -63.12
N ARG A 2 -90.48 -5.26 -63.32
CA ARG A 2 -89.64 -4.42 -62.41
C ARG A 2 -89.11 -5.14 -61.15
N ARG A 3 -87.84 -5.05 -60.73
CA ARG A 3 -86.57 -4.54 -61.28
C ARG A 3 -85.46 -5.19 -60.42
N ARG A 4 -84.40 -5.71 -61.04
CA ARG A 4 -83.15 -6.08 -60.34
C ARG A 4 -82.46 -4.79 -59.86
N PHE A 5 -81.95 -4.81 -58.63
CA PHE A 5 -80.71 -4.11 -58.30
C PHE A 5 -79.82 -5.03 -57.47
N ARG A 6 -78.55 -5.07 -57.89
CA ARG A 6 -77.45 -5.85 -57.35
C ARG A 6 -76.47 -4.83 -56.77
N THR A 7 -76.14 -4.94 -55.49
CA THR A 7 -74.92 -4.38 -54.87
C THR A 7 -74.46 -5.43 -53.85
N SER A 8 -73.52 -6.29 -54.21
CA SER A 8 -72.06 -6.12 -54.10
C SER A 8 -71.56 -6.06 -52.65
N ASN A 9 -70.89 -7.15 -52.26
CA ASN A 9 -69.77 -7.27 -51.31
C ASN A 9 -69.83 -6.46 -50.02
N LEU A 10 -69.86 -7.19 -48.89
CA LEU A 10 -68.95 -7.00 -47.75
C LEU A 10 -68.93 -8.30 -46.92
N SER A 11 -67.91 -9.13 -47.13
CA SER A 11 -67.31 -9.83 -45.98
C SER A 11 -66.40 -8.79 -45.30
N PRO A 12 -66.24 -8.77 -43.96
CA PRO A 12 -65.30 -9.72 -43.39
C PRO A 12 -65.51 -10.12 -41.90
N LYS A 13 -65.20 -11.38 -41.60
CA LYS A 13 -64.29 -11.77 -40.50
C LYS A 13 -64.61 -11.27 -39.06
N TRP A 14 -65.82 -11.46 -38.54
CA TRP A 14 -66.06 -11.33 -37.08
C TRP A 14 -65.87 -12.61 -36.26
N GLY A 15 -65.37 -13.69 -36.89
CA GLY A 15 -65.21 -15.00 -36.22
C GLY A 15 -63.79 -15.37 -35.74
N ARG A 16 -62.78 -14.50 -35.88
CA ARG A 16 -61.38 -14.86 -35.54
C ARG A 16 -60.57 -13.68 -34.99
N ILE A 17 -61.00 -13.10 -33.88
CA ILE A 17 -60.11 -12.34 -32.98
C ILE A 17 -60.16 -12.99 -31.58
N LEU A 18 -60.03 -14.32 -31.55
CA LEU A 18 -59.31 -14.97 -30.46
C LEU A 18 -57.89 -15.12 -30.97
N ILE A 19 -57.10 -14.06 -30.84
CA ILE A 19 -55.65 -14.15 -30.97
C ILE A 19 -55.25 -15.27 -30.03
N LYS A 20 -54.76 -16.36 -30.63
CA LYS A 20 -54.11 -17.48 -29.96
C LYS A 20 -52.96 -16.92 -29.10
N LEU A 21 -53.26 -16.50 -27.88
CA LEU A 21 -52.34 -16.58 -26.77
C LEU A 21 -52.15 -18.07 -26.48
N LYS A 22 -51.45 -18.77 -27.38
CA LYS A 22 -50.69 -19.96 -27.01
C LYS A 22 -49.62 -19.45 -26.05
N LYS A 23 -50.02 -19.25 -24.78
CA LYS A 23 -49.10 -19.04 -23.66
C LYS A 23 -48.12 -20.20 -23.74
N LYS A 24 -46.90 -19.94 -24.19
CA LYS A 24 -45.82 -20.91 -24.06
C LYS A 24 -45.40 -20.82 -22.60
N PRO A 25 -45.78 -21.75 -21.70
CA PRO A 25 -45.42 -21.64 -20.28
C PRO A 25 -43.91 -21.50 -20.09
N LYS A 26 -43.14 -22.07 -21.02
CA LYS A 26 -41.68 -21.93 -21.10
C LYS A 26 -41.18 -20.49 -21.25
N THR A 27 -41.88 -19.59 -21.96
CA THR A 27 -41.41 -18.19 -22.13
C THR A 27 -41.59 -17.37 -20.86
N TYR A 28 -42.67 -17.59 -20.11
CA TYR A 28 -42.87 -16.95 -18.81
C TYR A 28 -41.90 -17.48 -17.74
N LEU A 29 -41.57 -18.77 -17.79
CA LEU A 29 -40.54 -19.36 -16.92
C LEU A 29 -39.14 -18.81 -17.23
N ILE A 30 -38.78 -18.66 -18.51
CA ILE A 30 -37.51 -18.05 -18.92
C ILE A 30 -37.48 -16.57 -18.52
N ALA A 31 -38.56 -15.81 -18.75
CA ALA A 31 -38.64 -14.41 -18.34
C ALA A 31 -38.56 -14.24 -16.82
N GLY A 32 -39.22 -15.12 -16.05
CA GLY A 32 -39.12 -15.15 -14.59
C GLY A 32 -37.71 -15.48 -14.09
N LEU A 33 -37.02 -16.42 -14.73
CA LEU A 33 -35.64 -16.76 -14.42
C LEU A 33 -34.68 -15.60 -14.72
N ILE A 34 -34.83 -14.94 -15.88
CA ILE A 34 -34.07 -13.74 -16.22
C ILE A 34 -34.33 -12.62 -15.20
N GLY A 35 -35.59 -12.41 -14.80
CA GLY A 35 -35.95 -11.44 -13.77
C GLY A 35 -35.25 -11.72 -12.42
N LEU A 36 -35.28 -12.97 -11.96
CA LEU A 36 -34.59 -13.42 -10.74
C LEU A 36 -33.07 -13.22 -10.81
N VAL A 37 -32.44 -13.58 -11.93
CA VAL A 37 -31.00 -13.36 -12.15
C VAL A 37 -30.67 -11.87 -12.15
N THR A 38 -31.52 -11.04 -12.76
CA THR A 38 -31.33 -9.59 -12.82
C THR A 38 -31.44 -8.96 -11.43
N ILE A 39 -32.44 -9.35 -10.64
CA ILE A 39 -32.61 -8.89 -9.25
C ILE A 39 -31.42 -9.35 -8.40
N GLY A 40 -30.99 -10.60 -8.55
CA GLY A 40 -29.80 -11.12 -7.87
C GLY A 40 -28.53 -10.35 -8.22
N PHE A 41 -28.36 -10.00 -9.51
CA PHE A 41 -27.24 -9.19 -9.98
C PHE A 41 -27.28 -7.76 -9.42
N ILE A 42 -28.45 -7.11 -9.44
CA ILE A 42 -28.65 -5.78 -8.85
C ILE A 42 -28.36 -5.81 -7.34
N GLY A 43 -28.87 -6.81 -6.62
CA GLY A 43 -28.60 -6.99 -5.20
C GLY A 43 -27.12 -7.18 -4.90
N TYR A 44 -26.42 -7.99 -5.70
CA TYR A 44 -24.96 -8.16 -5.60
C TYR A 44 -24.21 -6.85 -5.91
N PHE A 45 -24.64 -6.11 -6.93
CA PHE A 45 -24.03 -4.83 -7.30
C PHE A 45 -24.20 -3.78 -6.20
N ILE A 46 -25.39 -3.68 -5.60
CA ILE A 46 -25.65 -2.83 -4.43
C ILE A 46 -24.75 -3.24 -3.26
N TYR A 47 -24.63 -4.54 -2.99
CA TYR A 47 -23.72 -5.07 -1.96
C TYR A 47 -22.24 -4.71 -2.23
N VAL A 48 -21.81 -4.71 -3.49
CA VAL A 48 -20.45 -4.30 -3.86
C VAL A 48 -20.26 -2.81 -3.59
N ILE A 49 -21.20 -1.96 -4.01
CA ILE A 49 -21.09 -0.50 -3.85
C ILE A 49 -21.19 -0.07 -2.38
N SER A 50 -22.09 -0.67 -1.61
CA SER A 50 -22.31 -0.28 -0.21
C SER A 50 -21.08 -0.51 0.69
N GLY A 51 -20.18 -1.42 0.30
CA GLY A 51 -18.93 -1.67 1.01
C GLY A 51 -17.72 -0.91 0.48
N LEU A 52 -17.89 0.02 -0.47
CA LEU A 52 -16.80 0.88 -0.93
C LEU A 52 -16.31 1.82 0.20
N PRO A 53 -15.01 2.18 0.19
CA PRO A 53 -14.52 3.22 1.08
C PRO A 53 -15.15 4.59 0.76
N PRO A 54 -15.44 5.42 1.77
CA PRO A 54 -15.95 6.77 1.53
C PRO A 54 -14.87 7.63 0.89
N LEU A 55 -15.26 8.45 -0.09
CA LEU A 55 -14.36 9.34 -0.84
C LEU A 55 -13.71 10.41 0.05
N THR A 56 -14.36 10.79 1.15
CA THR A 56 -13.86 11.80 2.10
C THR A 56 -12.55 11.40 2.78
N GLN A 57 -12.29 10.09 2.91
CA GLN A 57 -11.00 9.59 3.41
C GLN A 57 -9.86 9.69 2.38
N LEU A 58 -10.20 9.80 1.09
CA LEU A 58 -9.20 10.14 0.08
C LEU A 58 -8.84 11.61 0.21
N GLU A 59 -9.85 12.49 0.22
CA GLU A 59 -9.69 13.97 0.26
C GLU A 59 -8.78 14.44 1.42
N HIS A 60 -8.78 13.72 2.54
CA HIS A 60 -7.94 13.98 3.71
C HIS A 60 -7.14 12.74 4.11
N TYR A 61 -6.26 12.26 3.21
CA TYR A 61 -5.33 11.19 3.57
C TYR A 61 -4.29 11.71 4.58
N GLU A 62 -4.47 11.39 5.86
CA GLU A 62 -3.47 11.59 6.90
C GLU A 62 -2.65 10.29 7.09
N PRO A 63 -1.41 10.21 6.57
CA PRO A 63 -0.57 9.05 6.84
C PRO A 63 -0.28 8.96 8.34
N LYS A 64 -0.21 7.73 8.87
CA LYS A 64 0.27 7.49 10.23
C LYS A 64 1.75 7.87 10.32
N LEU A 65 2.07 9.04 10.85
CA LEU A 65 3.42 9.58 10.95
C LEU A 65 4.09 9.22 12.28
N VAL A 66 5.42 9.20 12.28
CA VAL A 66 6.25 8.95 13.47
C VAL A 66 6.26 10.14 14.39
N THR A 67 5.93 9.93 15.67
CA THR A 67 6.15 10.93 16.71
C THR A 67 7.59 10.87 17.19
N LYS A 68 8.25 12.03 17.27
CA LYS A 68 9.66 12.17 17.69
C LYS A 68 9.74 12.90 19.03
N ILE A 69 10.49 12.33 19.97
CA ILE A 69 10.74 12.90 21.30
C ILE A 69 12.19 13.39 21.35
N PHE A 70 12.38 14.66 21.62
CA PHE A 70 13.65 15.35 21.73
C PHE A 70 13.96 15.78 23.18
N SER A 71 15.23 15.85 23.51
CA SER A 71 15.74 16.47 24.72
C SER A 71 15.67 18.00 24.63
N ALA A 72 15.88 18.69 25.75
CA ALA A 72 15.98 20.14 25.81
C ALA A 72 17.12 20.68 24.93
N ASP A 73 18.18 19.90 24.77
CA ASP A 73 19.32 20.15 23.88
C ASP A 73 19.11 19.60 22.45
N SER A 74 17.86 19.35 22.04
CA SER A 74 17.46 18.95 20.67
C SER A 74 18.06 17.63 20.16
N VAL A 75 18.46 16.74 21.08
CA VAL A 75 18.89 15.38 20.75
C VAL A 75 17.66 14.49 20.65
N LEU A 76 17.54 13.72 19.56
CA LEU A 76 16.47 12.73 19.43
C LEU A 76 16.65 11.62 20.48
N ILE A 77 15.70 11.54 21.41
CA ILE A 77 15.68 10.55 22.50
C ILE A 77 14.99 9.28 22.02
N LYS A 78 13.79 9.39 21.47
CA LYS A 78 12.96 8.23 21.07
C LYS A 78 11.96 8.58 19.98
N GLU A 79 11.63 7.56 19.19
CA GLU A 79 10.57 7.61 18.18
C GLU A 79 9.42 6.71 18.65
N LEU A 80 8.19 7.21 18.59
CA LEU A 80 6.96 6.47 18.90
C LEU A 80 6.15 6.30 17.61
N TYR A 81 5.90 5.05 17.22
CA TYR A 81 5.16 4.76 16.00
C TYR A 81 4.53 3.37 16.02
N THR A 82 3.40 3.23 15.32
CA THR A 82 2.90 1.91 14.89
C THR A 82 3.50 1.48 13.55
N GLN A 83 3.77 2.45 12.68
CA GLN A 83 4.40 2.30 11.37
C GLN A 83 5.38 3.45 11.21
N ARG A 84 6.66 3.17 10.93
CA ARG A 84 7.63 4.24 10.71
C ARG A 84 7.41 4.81 9.31
N ARG A 85 6.65 5.91 9.21
CA ARG A 85 6.42 6.69 7.97
C ARG A 85 6.93 8.12 8.16
N GLU A 86 7.72 8.57 7.19
CA GLU A 86 8.06 9.97 6.99
C GLU A 86 7.64 10.34 5.57
N TYR A 87 6.90 11.44 5.44
CA TYR A 87 6.39 11.91 4.16
C TYR A 87 7.49 12.61 3.36
N ILE A 88 7.57 12.30 2.07
CA ILE A 88 8.44 12.99 1.10
C ILE A 88 7.63 13.44 -0.12
N PRO A 89 7.72 14.71 -0.55
CA PRO A 89 7.02 15.19 -1.72
C PRO A 89 7.60 14.61 -3.02
N TYR A 90 6.77 14.52 -4.05
CA TYR A 90 7.07 13.88 -5.34
C TYR A 90 8.33 14.42 -6.02
N ASN A 91 8.58 15.71 -5.90
CA ASN A 91 9.72 16.39 -6.49
C ASN A 91 11.07 16.01 -5.85
N GLN A 92 11.07 15.52 -4.60
CA GLN A 92 12.27 15.06 -3.91
C GLN A 92 12.57 13.57 -4.13
N ILE A 93 11.63 12.83 -4.75
CA ILE A 93 11.83 11.43 -5.09
C ILE A 93 12.71 11.35 -6.37
N PRO A 94 13.84 10.62 -6.36
CA PRO A 94 14.69 10.45 -7.53
C PRO A 94 13.95 9.90 -8.74
N GLU A 95 14.31 10.40 -9.93
CA GLU A 95 13.72 9.95 -11.18
C GLU A 95 13.99 8.45 -11.42
N TYR A 96 15.20 7.97 -11.11
CA TYR A 96 15.51 6.55 -11.21
C TYR A 96 14.59 5.68 -10.37
N LEU A 97 14.20 6.13 -9.17
CA LEU A 97 13.28 5.38 -8.33
C LEU A 97 11.86 5.37 -8.92
N LYS A 98 11.35 6.54 -9.34
CA LYS A 98 10.04 6.63 -10.00
C LYS A 98 9.99 5.67 -11.19
N GLN A 99 10.99 5.74 -12.07
CA GLN A 99 11.06 4.88 -13.24
C GLN A 99 11.24 3.40 -12.89
N ALA A 100 12.08 3.06 -11.91
CA ALA A 100 12.26 1.68 -11.44
C ALA A 100 10.91 1.08 -11.00
N VAL A 101 10.11 1.83 -10.26
CA VAL A 101 8.78 1.41 -9.79
C VAL A 101 7.80 1.29 -10.96
N LEU A 102 7.76 2.27 -11.86
CA LEU A 102 6.89 2.24 -13.02
C LEU A 102 7.20 1.05 -13.95
N VAL A 103 8.47 0.79 -14.29
CA VAL A 103 8.80 -0.30 -15.23
C VAL A 103 8.55 -1.69 -14.65
N THR A 104 8.51 -1.81 -13.33
CA THR A 104 8.34 -3.08 -12.61
C THR A 104 6.90 -3.35 -12.24
N GLU A 105 6.20 -2.36 -11.67
CA GLU A 105 4.84 -2.49 -11.16
C GLU A 105 3.79 -2.11 -12.21
N ASP A 106 4.02 -1.04 -12.99
CA ASP A 106 2.99 -0.48 -13.89
C ASP A 106 3.52 0.37 -15.06
N LYS A 107 3.97 -0.30 -16.12
CA LYS A 107 4.62 0.35 -17.29
C LYS A 107 3.77 1.36 -18.02
N LYS A 108 2.44 1.25 -17.91
CA LYS A 108 1.49 2.13 -18.60
C LYS A 108 0.79 3.05 -17.62
N PHE A 109 1.35 3.26 -16.43
CA PHE A 109 0.78 4.08 -15.38
C PHE A 109 0.19 5.39 -15.90
N TRP A 110 0.95 6.14 -16.71
CA TRP A 110 0.53 7.43 -17.27
C TRP A 110 -0.58 7.36 -18.33
N LYS A 111 -0.88 6.17 -18.87
CA LYS A 111 -1.77 5.98 -20.04
C LYS A 111 -3.15 5.42 -19.69
N HIS A 112 -3.33 4.85 -18.49
CA HIS A 112 -4.60 4.27 -18.07
C HIS A 112 -5.27 5.10 -16.97
N TRP A 113 -6.54 4.83 -16.70
CA TRP A 113 -7.38 5.54 -15.72
C TRP A 113 -7.61 4.66 -14.46
N GLY A 114 -6.53 4.19 -13.84
CA GLY A 114 -6.58 3.26 -12.70
C GLY A 114 -6.53 1.77 -13.04
N VAL A 115 -6.89 1.34 -14.25
CA VAL A 115 -6.84 -0.08 -14.65
C VAL A 115 -6.24 -0.27 -16.05
N ASP A 116 -5.24 -1.14 -16.16
CA ASP A 116 -4.77 -1.63 -17.46
C ASP A 116 -5.63 -2.81 -17.91
N VAL A 117 -6.66 -2.49 -18.70
CA VAL A 117 -7.61 -3.46 -19.26
C VAL A 117 -6.90 -4.52 -20.11
N ARG A 118 -5.88 -4.14 -20.90
CA ARG A 118 -5.14 -5.09 -21.74
C ARG A 118 -4.34 -6.07 -20.87
N ARG A 119 -3.70 -5.58 -19.81
CA ARG A 119 -2.97 -6.42 -18.84
C ARG A 119 -3.91 -7.35 -18.09
N LEU A 120 -5.10 -6.87 -17.71
CA LEU A 120 -6.13 -7.68 -17.06
C LEU A 120 -6.60 -8.83 -17.94
N PHE A 121 -6.96 -8.56 -19.21
CA PHE A 121 -7.34 -9.61 -20.17
C PHE A 121 -6.22 -10.60 -20.43
N LYS A 122 -4.99 -10.11 -20.62
CA LYS A 122 -3.83 -10.98 -20.84
C LYS A 122 -3.58 -11.90 -19.64
N ALA A 123 -3.66 -11.38 -18.41
CA ALA A 123 -3.51 -12.17 -17.21
C ALA A 123 -4.61 -13.23 -17.07
N ALA A 124 -5.87 -12.85 -17.31
CA ALA A 124 -6.99 -13.78 -17.26
C ALA A 124 -6.85 -14.94 -18.28
N LEU A 125 -6.33 -14.65 -19.49
CA LEU A 125 -6.07 -15.69 -20.49
C LEU A 125 -4.95 -16.63 -20.06
N VAL A 126 -3.85 -16.09 -19.52
CA VAL A 126 -2.72 -16.91 -19.03
C VAL A 126 -3.14 -17.80 -17.88
N ASP A 127 -3.94 -17.29 -16.94
CA ASP A 127 -4.42 -18.05 -15.79
C ASP A 127 -5.39 -19.16 -16.18
N LEU A 128 -6.26 -18.92 -17.17
CA LEU A 128 -7.14 -19.95 -17.71
C LEU A 128 -6.34 -21.12 -18.30
N ILE A 129 -5.20 -20.82 -18.92
CA ILE A 129 -4.30 -21.82 -19.54
C ILE A 129 -3.45 -22.54 -18.48
N HIS A 130 -2.96 -21.83 -17.46
CA HIS A 130 -1.99 -22.38 -16.49
C HIS A 130 -2.61 -22.81 -15.15
N MET A 131 -3.94 -22.66 -14.98
CA MET A 131 -4.64 -22.81 -13.68
C MET A 131 -3.95 -22.05 -12.53
N ALA A 132 -3.26 -20.96 -12.86
CA ALA A 132 -2.51 -20.15 -11.92
C ALA A 132 -3.35 -18.95 -11.45
N LYS A 133 -2.95 -18.35 -10.32
CA LYS A 133 -3.62 -17.19 -9.73
C LYS A 133 -3.19 -15.92 -10.48
N LEU A 134 -4.09 -14.94 -10.61
CA LEU A 134 -3.93 -13.57 -11.18
C LEU A 134 -2.84 -12.74 -10.47
N GLU A 135 -1.59 -13.21 -10.46
CA GLU A 135 -0.46 -12.47 -9.92
C GLU A 135 0.08 -11.49 -10.96
N GLY A 136 0.17 -10.23 -10.56
CA GLY A 136 0.78 -9.20 -11.39
C GLY A 136 -0.14 -8.61 -12.46
N ALA A 137 -1.47 -8.68 -12.32
CA ALA A 137 -2.41 -7.89 -13.13
C ALA A 137 -2.75 -6.51 -12.55
N SER A 138 -2.44 -6.27 -11.27
CA SER A 138 -2.79 -5.01 -10.60
C SER A 138 -1.93 -3.82 -11.06
N THR A 139 -2.56 -2.65 -11.20
CA THR A 139 -1.90 -1.34 -11.41
C THR A 139 -1.41 -0.74 -10.09
N ILE A 140 -0.58 0.30 -10.15
CA ILE A 140 -0.14 1.04 -8.95
C ILE A 140 -1.35 1.60 -8.19
N THR A 141 -2.30 2.20 -8.89
CA THR A 141 -3.51 2.78 -8.29
C THR A 141 -4.38 1.73 -7.59
N GLN A 142 -4.50 0.53 -8.17
CA GLN A 142 -5.18 -0.59 -7.54
C GLN A 142 -4.45 -1.09 -6.29
N GLN A 143 -3.12 -1.15 -6.33
CA GLN A 143 -2.33 -1.49 -5.16
C GLN A 143 -2.45 -0.43 -4.05
N LEU A 144 -2.44 0.86 -4.42
CA LEU A 144 -2.68 1.97 -3.50
C LEU A 144 -4.06 1.88 -2.84
N ALA A 145 -5.12 1.66 -3.62
CA ALA A 145 -6.47 1.49 -3.08
C ALA A 145 -6.53 0.39 -2.00
N ARG A 146 -5.82 -0.73 -2.23
CA ARG A 146 -5.73 -1.82 -1.25
C ARG A 146 -4.95 -1.43 0.01
N GLU A 147 -3.88 -0.67 -0.14
CA GLU A 147 -3.05 -0.20 0.98
C GLU A 147 -3.77 0.86 1.84
N LEU A 148 -4.57 1.72 1.22
CA LEU A 148 -5.33 2.76 1.93
C LEU A 148 -6.54 2.20 2.69
N TYR A 149 -7.14 1.12 2.20
CA TYR A 149 -8.36 0.55 2.78
C TYR A 149 -8.24 -0.92 3.20
N PRO A 150 -7.28 -1.27 4.07
CA PRO A 150 -7.04 -2.65 4.46
C PRO A 150 -8.23 -3.23 5.24
N SER A 151 -8.93 -2.46 6.06
CA SER A 151 -10.08 -2.96 6.83
C SER A 151 -11.27 -3.37 5.95
N LYS A 152 -11.54 -2.60 4.88
CA LYS A 152 -12.64 -2.86 3.95
C LYS A 152 -12.28 -3.85 2.85
N LEU A 153 -11.04 -3.86 2.40
CA LEU A 153 -10.60 -4.70 1.29
C LEU A 153 -9.92 -6.00 1.76
N SER A 154 -9.40 -6.12 2.98
CA SER A 154 -8.65 -7.34 3.36
C SER A 154 -9.50 -8.55 3.75
N ARG A 155 -10.75 -8.38 4.21
CA ARG A 155 -11.56 -9.46 4.80
C ARG A 155 -12.55 -10.13 3.84
N GLU A 156 -12.61 -9.68 2.59
CA GLU A 156 -13.68 -10.09 1.66
C GLU A 156 -13.29 -11.21 0.70
N LYS A 157 -14.30 -11.87 0.12
CA LYS A 157 -14.11 -12.82 -0.98
C LYS A 157 -13.24 -12.16 -2.08
N THR A 158 -12.24 -12.90 -2.57
CA THR A 158 -11.19 -12.38 -3.46
C THR A 158 -11.73 -11.66 -4.70
N PHE A 159 -12.88 -12.11 -5.23
CA PHE A 159 -13.51 -11.51 -6.41
C PHE A 159 -14.24 -10.19 -6.10
N THR A 160 -15.13 -10.16 -5.10
CA THR A 160 -15.81 -8.94 -4.63
C THR A 160 -14.79 -7.87 -4.26
N ARG A 161 -13.76 -8.27 -3.48
CA ARG A 161 -12.63 -7.40 -3.14
C ARG A 161 -11.97 -6.79 -4.38
N LYS A 162 -11.73 -7.60 -5.41
CA LYS A 162 -11.04 -7.14 -6.63
C LYS A 162 -11.91 -6.14 -7.41
N ILE A 163 -13.23 -6.33 -7.46
CA ILE A 163 -14.14 -5.35 -8.06
C ILE A 163 -14.09 -4.04 -7.29
N ARG A 164 -14.12 -4.08 -5.95
CA ARG A 164 -14.00 -2.87 -5.13
C ARG A 164 -12.65 -2.18 -5.28
N GLU A 165 -11.56 -2.94 -5.37
CA GLU A 165 -10.21 -2.42 -5.68
C GLU A 165 -10.21 -1.66 -7.02
N VAL A 166 -10.86 -2.22 -8.05
CA VAL A 166 -11.01 -1.57 -9.37
C VAL A 166 -11.81 -0.28 -9.26
N ILE A 167 -13.00 -0.30 -8.65
CA ILE A 167 -13.86 0.89 -8.54
C ILE A 167 -13.16 1.99 -7.73
N THR A 168 -12.51 1.63 -6.64
CA THR A 168 -11.76 2.58 -5.80
C THR A 168 -10.58 3.18 -6.55
N ALA A 169 -9.83 2.38 -7.33
CA ALA A 169 -8.74 2.90 -8.15
C ALA A 169 -9.23 3.93 -9.18
N VAL A 170 -10.38 3.68 -9.80
CA VAL A 170 -11.01 4.65 -10.73
C VAL A 170 -11.40 5.94 -10.01
N GLN A 171 -11.92 5.85 -8.79
CA GLN A 171 -12.28 7.02 -7.99
C GLN A 171 -11.06 7.85 -7.61
N ILE A 172 -9.97 7.21 -7.19
CA ILE A 172 -8.68 7.86 -6.92
C ILE A 172 -8.20 8.62 -8.15
N GLU A 173 -8.24 7.99 -9.33
CA GLU A 173 -7.76 8.58 -10.59
C GLU A 173 -8.60 9.73 -11.13
N ARG A 174 -9.84 9.86 -10.67
CA ARG A 174 -10.70 11.02 -10.95
C ARG A 174 -10.41 12.21 -10.03
N THR A 175 -9.80 11.94 -8.88
CA THR A 175 -9.62 12.92 -7.80
C THR A 175 -8.19 13.45 -7.75
N TYR A 176 -7.21 12.59 -8.00
CA TYR A 176 -5.78 12.90 -7.89
C TYR A 176 -5.08 12.83 -9.24
N ALA A 177 -4.10 13.72 -9.43
CA ALA A 177 -3.16 13.63 -10.51
C ALA A 177 -2.26 12.40 -10.36
N LYS A 178 -1.75 11.89 -11.49
CA LYS A 178 -0.87 10.72 -11.53
C LYS A 178 0.39 10.87 -10.66
N SER A 179 0.96 12.07 -10.59
CA SER A 179 2.10 12.38 -9.72
C SER A 179 1.76 12.20 -8.24
N GLU A 180 0.61 12.70 -7.80
CA GLU A 180 0.12 12.58 -6.43
C GLU A 180 -0.18 11.12 -6.08
N ILE A 181 -0.74 10.35 -7.02
CA ILE A 181 -0.97 8.91 -6.83
C ILE A 181 0.35 8.16 -6.63
N LEU A 182 1.37 8.45 -7.43
CA LEU A 182 2.68 7.80 -7.29
C LEU A 182 3.39 8.26 -6.00
N GLU A 183 3.24 9.51 -5.62
CA GLU A 183 3.73 10.06 -4.34
C GLU A 183 3.08 9.35 -3.14
N MET A 184 1.75 9.30 -3.09
CA MET A 184 1.00 8.60 -2.05
C MET A 184 1.43 7.14 -1.97
N TYR A 185 1.52 6.46 -3.12
CA TYR A 185 1.97 5.07 -3.20
C TYR A 185 3.35 4.88 -2.57
N LEU A 186 4.35 5.69 -2.96
CA LEU A 186 5.71 5.55 -2.43
C LEU A 186 5.84 5.96 -0.97
N ASN A 187 4.96 6.80 -0.45
CA ASN A 187 4.92 7.19 0.97
C ASN A 187 4.13 6.22 1.85
N SER A 188 3.17 5.47 1.29
CA SER A 188 2.32 4.58 2.08
C SER A 188 2.82 3.13 2.11
N TYR A 189 3.46 2.66 1.03
CA TYR A 189 3.71 1.24 0.83
C TYR A 189 4.72 0.64 1.81
N TYR A 190 4.56 -0.66 2.12
CA TYR A 190 5.45 -1.39 3.02
C TYR A 190 6.71 -1.89 2.30
N PHE A 191 7.89 -1.55 2.81
CA PHE A 191 9.18 -1.98 2.25
C PHE A 191 9.88 -3.08 3.05
N GLY A 192 9.30 -3.50 4.20
CA GLY A 192 9.85 -4.57 5.03
C GLY A 192 10.43 -4.06 6.34
N HIS A 193 10.64 -4.94 7.32
CA HIS A 193 11.21 -4.61 8.63
C HIS A 193 10.54 -3.41 9.34
N GLY A 194 9.21 -3.31 9.25
CA GLY A 194 8.47 -2.20 9.87
C GLY A 194 8.61 -0.85 9.15
N THR A 195 9.30 -0.80 8.00
CA THR A 195 9.46 0.43 7.20
C THR A 195 8.28 0.61 6.26
N TYR A 196 7.59 1.73 6.40
CA TYR A 196 6.51 2.13 5.52
C TYR A 196 6.87 3.47 4.89
N GLY A 197 6.73 3.57 3.58
CA GLY A 197 7.16 4.74 2.84
C GLY A 197 8.66 4.73 2.51
N ILE A 198 8.97 5.37 1.40
CA ILE A 198 10.30 5.33 0.81
C ILE A 198 11.36 6.01 1.68
N LYS A 199 11.02 7.09 2.38
CA LYS A 199 11.95 7.79 3.27
C LYS A 199 12.44 6.89 4.39
N SER A 200 11.50 6.24 5.08
CA SER A 200 11.84 5.29 6.14
C SER A 200 12.61 4.07 5.61
N ALA A 201 12.36 3.64 4.37
CA ALA A 201 13.13 2.57 3.73
C ALA A 201 14.56 3.01 3.36
N ALA A 202 14.74 4.21 2.81
CA ALA A 202 16.06 4.77 2.45
C ALA A 202 16.96 4.92 3.68
N ASP A 203 16.40 5.50 4.75
CA ASP A 203 17.08 5.61 6.04
C ASP A 203 17.44 4.23 6.61
N PHE A 204 16.50 3.28 6.58
CA PHE A 204 16.70 1.97 7.17
C PHE A 204 17.71 1.11 6.40
N TYR A 205 17.61 1.03 5.07
CA TYR A 205 18.47 0.14 4.29
C TYR A 205 19.83 0.77 4.00
N PHE A 206 19.93 2.10 3.86
CA PHE A 206 21.13 2.76 3.37
C PHE A 206 21.64 3.89 4.27
N ASN A 207 20.85 4.33 5.27
CA ASN A 207 21.14 5.50 6.08
C ASN A 207 21.41 6.75 5.22
N LYS A 208 20.57 6.94 4.19
CA LYS A 208 20.68 8.03 3.20
C LYS A 208 19.36 8.78 3.09
N ASP A 209 19.46 10.04 2.69
CA ASP A 209 18.28 10.75 2.20
C ASP A 209 17.81 10.16 0.87
N VAL A 210 16.50 10.25 0.59
CA VAL A 210 15.88 9.64 -0.59
C VAL A 210 16.45 10.23 -1.87
N LYS A 211 16.73 11.54 -1.88
CA LYS A 211 17.34 12.25 -3.02
C LYS A 211 18.76 11.77 -3.36
N ASP A 212 19.46 11.18 -2.38
CA ASP A 212 20.87 10.75 -2.51
C ASP A 212 20.98 9.25 -2.84
N LEU A 213 19.85 8.59 -3.13
CA LEU A 213 19.83 7.19 -3.53
C LEU A 213 20.45 7.00 -4.92
N THR A 214 21.35 6.04 -5.01
CA THR A 214 21.95 5.58 -6.27
C THR A 214 20.99 4.74 -7.09
N LEU A 215 21.31 4.51 -8.37
CA LEU A 215 20.50 3.70 -9.28
C LEU A 215 20.23 2.29 -8.74
N GLU A 216 21.27 1.61 -8.23
CA GLU A 216 21.18 0.26 -7.68
C GLU A 216 20.37 0.20 -6.38
N GLU A 217 20.41 1.25 -5.56
CA GLU A 217 19.60 1.39 -4.35
C GLU A 217 18.14 1.64 -4.70
N CYS A 218 17.86 2.52 -5.67
CA CYS A 218 16.52 2.73 -6.23
C CYS A 218 15.93 1.42 -6.78
N ALA A 219 16.72 0.66 -7.55
CA ALA A 219 16.32 -0.63 -8.09
C ALA A 219 16.06 -1.67 -6.99
N LEU A 220 16.82 -1.63 -5.89
CA LEU A 220 16.60 -2.51 -4.74
C LEU A 220 15.29 -2.17 -4.02
N LEU A 221 15.01 -0.88 -3.77
CA LEU A 221 13.75 -0.47 -3.14
C LEU A 221 12.53 -0.82 -3.99
N ALA A 222 12.60 -0.62 -5.32
CA ALA A 222 11.56 -1.07 -6.23
C ALA A 222 11.41 -2.61 -6.24
N ALA A 223 12.50 -3.36 -6.11
CA ALA A 223 12.47 -4.81 -6.00
C ALA A 223 11.72 -5.32 -4.76
N LEU A 224 11.77 -4.57 -3.65
CA LEU A 224 11.11 -4.93 -2.40
C LEU A 224 9.59 -4.87 -2.50
N LEU A 225 9.02 -3.96 -3.28
CA LEU A 225 7.56 -3.77 -3.40
C LEU A 225 6.81 -5.06 -3.72
N LYS A 226 7.36 -5.92 -4.59
CA LYS A 226 6.72 -7.20 -4.96
C LYS A 226 6.57 -8.14 -3.76
N SER A 227 7.57 -8.21 -2.89
CA SER A 227 7.56 -9.08 -1.72
C SER A 227 8.61 -8.62 -0.71
N PRO A 228 8.25 -7.70 0.21
CA PRO A 228 9.21 -7.09 1.13
C PRO A 228 9.98 -8.11 1.98
N GLY A 229 9.28 -9.12 2.52
CA GLY A 229 9.90 -10.21 3.26
C GLY A 229 10.66 -11.21 2.38
N GLY A 230 10.16 -11.46 1.16
CA GLY A 230 10.73 -12.43 0.22
C GLY A 230 12.04 -11.98 -0.43
N TYR A 231 12.20 -10.66 -0.61
CA TYR A 231 13.37 -10.02 -1.23
C TYR A 231 14.17 -9.16 -0.25
N SER A 232 13.99 -9.34 1.05
CA SER A 232 14.76 -8.64 2.09
C SER A 232 16.27 -8.84 1.89
N PRO A 233 17.08 -7.79 1.68
CA PRO A 233 18.53 -7.92 1.52
C PRO A 233 19.21 -8.36 2.82
N ILE A 234 18.54 -8.19 3.96
CA ILE A 234 19.01 -8.60 5.29
C ILE A 234 18.86 -10.11 5.48
N ARG A 235 17.66 -10.63 5.22
CA ARG A 235 17.33 -12.04 5.48
C ARG A 235 17.62 -12.96 4.29
N ARG A 236 17.59 -12.41 3.07
CA ARG A 236 17.63 -13.15 1.81
C ARG A 236 18.48 -12.41 0.75
N PRO A 237 19.76 -12.10 1.04
CA PRO A 237 20.61 -11.24 0.19
C PRO A 237 20.69 -11.74 -1.26
N GLN A 238 20.83 -13.04 -1.48
CA GLN A 238 20.92 -13.61 -2.82
C GLN A 238 19.62 -13.46 -3.63
N ARG A 239 18.44 -13.55 -2.98
CA ARG A 239 17.15 -13.32 -3.66
C ARG A 239 16.94 -11.83 -3.93
N ALA A 240 17.34 -10.97 -2.99
CA ALA A 240 17.30 -9.53 -3.13
C ALA A 240 18.15 -9.07 -4.33
N LEU A 241 19.39 -9.56 -4.41
CA LEU A 241 20.34 -9.32 -5.50
C LEU A 241 19.76 -9.69 -6.87
N LYS A 242 19.28 -10.93 -7.00
CA LYS A 242 18.65 -11.40 -8.25
C LYS A 242 17.44 -10.54 -8.64
N ARG A 243 16.60 -10.16 -7.67
CA ARG A 243 15.41 -9.35 -7.93
C ARG A 243 15.77 -7.92 -8.33
N ARG A 244 16.72 -7.27 -7.65
CA ARG A 244 17.26 -5.96 -8.03
C ARG A 244 17.81 -5.97 -9.45
N ASN A 245 18.61 -6.98 -9.80
CA ASN A 245 19.20 -7.07 -11.15
C ASN A 245 18.11 -7.29 -12.22
N LEU A 246 17.01 -7.97 -11.90
CA LEU A 246 15.84 -8.03 -12.76
C LEU A 246 15.16 -6.66 -12.94
N VAL A 247 15.09 -5.84 -11.89
CA VAL A 247 14.59 -4.45 -12.01
C VAL A 247 15.50 -3.64 -12.92
N LEU A 248 16.82 -3.70 -12.74
CA LEU A 248 17.80 -3.03 -13.61
C LEU A 248 17.66 -3.48 -15.08
N ALA A 249 17.46 -4.78 -15.33
CA ALA A 249 17.24 -5.28 -16.68
C ALA A 249 15.94 -4.76 -17.30
N LEU A 250 14.88 -4.59 -16.49
CA LEU A 250 13.64 -3.96 -16.94
C LEU A 250 13.85 -2.48 -17.24
N MET A 251 14.60 -1.75 -16.40
CA MET A 251 14.92 -0.33 -16.65
C MET A 251 15.70 -0.17 -17.97
N PHE A 252 16.73 -1.00 -18.18
CA PHE A 252 17.51 -0.99 -19.43
C PHE A 252 16.64 -1.31 -20.65
N LYS A 253 15.84 -2.38 -20.60
CA LYS A 253 14.94 -2.79 -21.70
C LYS A 253 13.90 -1.73 -22.06
N ASN A 254 13.52 -0.86 -21.12
CA ASN A 254 12.57 0.22 -21.37
C ASN A 254 13.26 1.57 -21.63
N GLY A 255 14.58 1.58 -21.85
CA GLY A 255 15.35 2.77 -22.23
C GLY A 255 15.56 3.78 -21.10
N VAL A 256 15.36 3.38 -19.83
CA VAL A 256 15.50 4.27 -18.67
C VAL A 256 16.97 4.52 -18.33
N ILE A 257 17.83 3.53 -18.58
CA ILE A 257 19.27 3.58 -18.27
C ILE A 257 20.08 3.13 -19.48
N SER A 258 21.32 3.62 -19.57
CA SER A 258 22.27 3.20 -20.61
C SER A 258 22.81 1.79 -20.36
N ARG A 259 23.43 1.19 -21.38
CA ARG A 259 24.11 -0.11 -21.25
C ARG A 259 25.21 -0.07 -20.19
N GLN A 260 26.01 1.00 -20.17
CA GLN A 260 27.09 1.18 -19.21
C GLN A 260 26.55 1.27 -17.77
N GLN A 261 25.48 2.03 -17.55
CA GLN A 261 24.82 2.12 -16.24
C GLN A 261 24.27 0.76 -15.80
N PHE A 262 23.64 0.03 -16.71
CA PHE A 262 23.12 -1.31 -16.44
C PHE A 262 24.23 -2.30 -16.03
N GLU A 263 25.31 -2.36 -16.80
CA GLU A 263 26.44 -3.26 -16.51
C GLU A 263 27.12 -2.89 -15.18
N THR A 264 27.33 -1.60 -14.92
CA THR A 264 27.92 -1.11 -13.67
C THR A 264 27.04 -1.45 -12.47
N ALA A 265 25.76 -1.05 -12.48
CA ALA A 265 24.83 -1.26 -11.36
C ALA A 265 24.55 -2.74 -11.07
N THR A 266 24.61 -3.60 -12.10
CA THR A 266 24.43 -5.06 -11.96
C THR A 266 25.60 -5.71 -11.23
N ASN A 267 26.82 -5.18 -11.46
CA ASN A 267 28.05 -5.65 -10.82
C ASN A 267 28.29 -5.02 -9.43
N THR A 268 27.63 -3.91 -9.10
CA THR A 268 27.70 -3.31 -7.76
C THR A 268 27.05 -4.23 -6.71
N PRO A 269 27.77 -4.65 -5.65
CA PRO A 269 27.19 -5.45 -4.57
C PRO A 269 26.13 -4.65 -3.80
N ILE A 270 25.20 -5.34 -3.14
CA ILE A 270 24.28 -4.67 -2.21
C ILE A 270 25.08 -4.30 -0.95
N VAL A 271 25.26 -3.00 -0.71
CA VAL A 271 25.83 -2.48 0.53
C VAL A 271 24.70 -1.88 1.35
N LEU A 272 24.51 -2.39 2.57
CA LEU A 272 23.52 -1.84 3.50
C LEU A 272 24.20 -0.84 4.43
N GLY A 273 23.48 0.23 4.77
CA GLY A 273 23.96 1.27 5.67
C GLY A 273 24.25 0.73 7.06
N SER A 274 25.36 1.18 7.66
CA SER A 274 25.81 0.73 8.98
C SER A 274 24.86 1.07 10.13
N GLY A 275 23.87 1.94 9.90
CA GLY A 275 22.93 2.43 10.92
C GLY A 275 21.58 1.68 11.02
N GLY A 276 21.21 0.87 10.03
CA GLY A 276 19.87 0.28 9.94
C GLY A 276 19.65 -1.06 10.65
N HIS A 277 20.74 -1.78 10.92
CA HIS A 277 20.71 -3.15 11.46
C HIS A 277 20.79 -3.25 12.97
N ARG A 278 20.96 -2.12 13.65
CA ARG A 278 21.01 -2.08 15.10
C ARG A 278 19.68 -1.56 15.63
N GLU A 279 18.96 -2.43 16.34
CA GLU A 279 17.95 -2.08 17.35
C GLU A 279 18.51 -1.18 18.49
N THR A 280 19.58 -0.42 18.23
CA THR A 280 20.25 0.45 19.18
C THR A 280 20.44 1.84 18.56
N LYS A 281 19.37 2.49 18.11
CA LYS A 281 19.31 3.94 18.39
C LYS A 281 19.40 4.05 19.91
N LYS A 282 20.41 4.78 20.43
CA LYS A 282 20.66 4.91 21.88
C LYS A 282 19.32 5.07 22.60
N ASN A 283 18.95 4.12 23.46
CA ASN A 283 17.86 4.30 24.41
C ASN A 283 18.35 5.31 25.45
N ILE A 284 18.36 6.59 25.10
CA ILE A 284 18.72 7.66 26.02
C ILE A 284 17.59 7.74 27.05
N ALA A 285 17.91 7.68 28.33
CA ALA A 285 16.94 7.81 29.43
C ALA A 285 15.69 6.92 29.28
N PRO A 286 15.82 5.58 29.24
CA PRO A 286 14.68 4.69 28.97
C PRO A 286 13.55 4.87 29.99
N TYR A 287 13.89 5.09 31.26
CA TYR A 287 12.93 5.35 32.34
C TYR A 287 12.18 6.67 32.16
N PHE A 288 12.91 7.76 31.92
CA PHE A 288 12.30 9.07 31.68
C PHE A 288 11.40 9.05 30.45
N THR A 289 11.85 8.40 29.39
CA THR A 289 11.09 8.33 28.14
C THR A 289 9.83 7.50 28.28
N GLU A 290 9.85 6.44 29.10
CA GLU A 290 8.65 5.67 29.42
C GLU A 290 7.67 6.47 30.29
N TYR A 291 8.17 7.23 31.27
CA TYR A 291 7.36 8.15 32.06
C TYR A 291 6.66 9.20 31.18
N ILE A 292 7.41 9.86 30.29
CA ILE A 292 6.85 10.83 29.34
C ILE A 292 5.87 10.16 28.38
N ARG A 293 6.17 8.95 27.88
CA ARG A 293 5.25 8.21 27.00
C ARG A 293 3.89 7.98 27.67
N GLN A 294 3.86 7.61 28.95
CA GLN A 294 2.62 7.41 29.71
C GLN A 294 1.82 8.71 29.84
N GLN A 295 2.47 9.82 30.22
CA GLN A 295 1.80 11.12 30.31
C GLN A 295 1.24 11.59 28.96
N LEU A 296 2.00 11.37 27.88
CA LEU A 296 1.56 11.72 26.53
C LEU A 296 0.42 10.83 26.05
N GLU A 297 0.36 9.57 26.48
CA GLU A 297 -0.72 8.66 26.12
C GLU A 297 -2.05 9.06 26.79
N ASP A 298 -1.99 9.65 27.99
CA ASP A 298 -3.18 10.22 28.65
C ASP A 298 -3.74 11.44 27.89
N VAL A 299 -2.85 12.23 27.26
CA VAL A 299 -3.24 13.46 26.52
C VAL A 299 -3.65 13.14 25.08
N PHE A 300 -2.84 12.36 24.37
CA PHE A 300 -2.98 12.13 22.93
C PHE A 300 -3.63 10.79 22.58
N GLY A 301 -3.76 9.87 23.55
CA GLY A 301 -4.30 8.53 23.33
C GLY A 301 -3.58 7.79 22.20
N LYS A 302 -4.35 7.10 21.36
CA LYS A 302 -3.82 6.35 20.21
C LYS A 302 -3.13 7.24 19.17
N ASN A 303 -3.45 8.53 19.10
CA ASN A 303 -2.86 9.44 18.14
C ASN A 303 -1.37 9.69 18.42
N LEU A 304 -0.90 9.43 19.65
CA LEU A 304 0.52 9.53 19.99
C LEU A 304 1.43 8.75 19.02
N TYR A 305 0.94 7.62 18.50
CA TYR A 305 1.73 6.72 17.63
C TYR A 305 1.43 6.87 16.13
N THR A 306 0.58 7.83 15.76
CA THR A 306 0.15 8.04 14.36
C THR A 306 0.09 9.51 13.94
N GLY A 307 0.15 10.46 14.87
CA GLY A 307 -0.07 11.88 14.61
C GLY A 307 1.16 12.66 14.15
N GLY A 308 2.36 12.06 14.17
CA GLY A 308 3.57 12.74 13.67
C GLY A 308 4.07 13.90 14.54
N PHE A 309 3.82 13.87 15.85
CA PHE A 309 4.17 14.98 16.73
C PHE A 309 5.69 15.14 16.89
N THR A 310 6.15 16.38 17.05
CA THR A 310 7.52 16.69 17.48
C THR A 310 7.45 17.21 18.91
N ILE A 311 7.98 16.45 19.86
CA ILE A 311 7.84 16.68 21.30
C ILE A 311 9.20 17.03 21.88
N TYR A 312 9.30 18.18 22.55
CA TYR A 312 10.49 18.58 23.28
C TYR A 312 10.27 18.37 24.77
N THR A 313 11.26 17.76 25.43
CA THR A 313 11.22 17.46 26.87
C THR A 313 12.17 18.37 27.65
N THR A 314 12.07 18.34 28.97
CA THR A 314 12.98 19.05 29.87
C THR A 314 14.29 18.31 30.12
N LEU A 315 14.45 17.09 29.60
CA LEU A 315 15.67 16.29 29.79
C LEU A 315 16.84 16.94 29.08
N ASP A 316 17.95 17.20 29.77
CA ASP A 316 19.23 17.50 29.13
C ASP A 316 20.00 16.19 28.91
N SER A 317 20.32 15.88 27.66
CA SER A 317 20.95 14.59 27.30
C SER A 317 22.34 14.41 27.91
N ARG A 318 23.06 15.52 28.17
CA ARG A 318 24.40 15.53 28.74
C ARG A 318 24.35 15.25 30.24
N VAL A 319 23.39 15.85 30.94
CA VAL A 319 23.16 15.61 32.37
C VAL A 319 22.73 14.17 32.61
N GLN A 320 21.81 13.66 31.78
CA GLN A 320 21.40 12.26 31.85
C GLN A 320 22.59 11.31 31.65
N ALA A 321 23.43 11.56 30.64
CA ALA A 321 24.61 10.73 30.38
C ALA A 321 25.58 10.73 31.57
N ALA A 322 25.78 11.88 32.23
CA ALA A 322 26.61 11.98 33.42
C ALA A 322 26.02 11.18 34.60
N ALA A 323 24.70 11.24 34.81
CA ALA A 323 24.00 10.49 35.85
C ALA A 323 24.08 8.97 35.60
N GLU A 324 23.84 8.52 34.37
CA GLU A 324 23.97 7.10 33.99
C GLU A 324 25.39 6.58 34.21
N LYS A 325 26.40 7.38 33.84
CA LYS A 325 27.81 7.03 34.06
C LYS A 325 28.12 6.90 35.56
N ALA A 326 27.65 7.82 36.39
CA ALA A 326 27.84 7.75 37.84
C ALA A 326 27.21 6.47 38.41
N VAL A 327 25.96 6.15 38.04
CA VAL A 327 25.30 4.92 38.50
C VAL A 327 26.08 3.67 38.05
N GLN A 328 26.49 3.60 36.79
CA GLN A 328 27.27 2.47 36.27
C GLN A 328 28.60 2.28 37.01
N GLU A 329 29.26 3.36 37.41
CA GLU A 329 30.53 3.30 38.13
C GLU A 329 30.35 2.88 39.60
N PHE A 330 29.36 3.43 40.30
CA PHE A 330 29.21 3.27 41.75
C PHE A 330 28.36 2.06 42.15
N LEU A 331 27.38 1.65 41.34
CA LEU A 331 26.45 0.58 41.69
C LEU A 331 27.14 -0.77 41.97
N PRO A 332 28.14 -1.23 41.17
CA PRO A 332 28.84 -2.48 41.46
C PRO A 332 29.60 -2.45 42.80
N ARG A 333 30.16 -1.28 43.16
CA ARG A 333 30.90 -1.10 44.42
C ARG A 333 29.96 -1.20 45.62
N LEU A 334 28.82 -0.50 45.56
CA LEU A 334 27.79 -0.54 46.60
C LEU A 334 27.19 -1.95 46.73
N GLN A 335 26.90 -2.62 45.61
CA GLN A 335 26.35 -3.97 45.63
C GLN A 335 27.29 -4.98 46.30
N LYS A 336 28.62 -4.83 46.13
CA LYS A 336 29.62 -5.66 46.81
C LYS A 336 29.62 -5.42 48.32
N GLN A 337 29.51 -4.17 48.77
CA GLN A 337 29.44 -3.83 50.20
C GLN A 337 28.16 -4.38 50.85
N VAL A 338 27.01 -4.20 50.20
CA VAL A 338 25.73 -4.73 50.68
C VAL A 338 25.75 -6.25 50.77
N ARG A 339 26.22 -6.96 49.73
CA ARG A 339 26.35 -8.43 49.77
C ARG A 339 27.25 -8.90 50.91
N LYS A 340 28.37 -8.22 51.16
CA LYS A 340 29.27 -8.55 52.27
C LYS A 340 28.55 -8.42 53.62
N HIS A 341 27.73 -7.40 53.79
CA HIS A 341 26.98 -7.17 55.04
C HIS A 341 25.81 -8.15 55.23
N ILE A 342 25.11 -8.50 54.15
CA ILE A 342 24.00 -9.47 54.18
C ILE A 342 24.51 -10.90 54.42
N LEU A 343 25.64 -11.28 53.82
CA LEU A 343 26.24 -12.63 53.99
C LEU A 343 27.04 -12.78 55.29
N SER A 344 27.26 -11.69 56.04
CA SER A 344 27.91 -11.71 57.35
C SER A 344 26.94 -11.79 58.54
N LYS A 345 25.63 -11.83 58.25
CA LYS A 345 24.57 -12.21 59.20
C LYS A 345 24.07 -13.59 58.80
#